data_AF-A0A6V8DES6-F1
#
_entry.id   AF-A0A6V8DES6-F1
#
_cell.length_a   1.000
_cell.length_b   1.000
_cell.length_c   1.000
_cell.angle_alpha   90.00
_cell.angle_beta   90.00
_cell.angle_gamma   90.00
#
_symmetry.space_group_name_H-M   'P 1'
#
loop_
_entity.id
_entity.type
_entity.pdbx_description
1 polymer ?
#
loop_
_entity_poly.entity_id
_entity_poly.type
_entity_poly.pdbx_seq_one_letter_code
_entity_poly.pdbx_strand_id
1 'polypeptide(L)'
;MGAFRDALLPAKREAVERWCYVHVDQLSLDVGPWRPTPDLPRSSIGLILVETSWKAKQRPYHQQKLALVLTNLRHFALEAQDAGHPVVVLHDERPYEDVLEAEAAQLLAHRPHKRRRLVAPQL
;
A
#
# COMPACT_ATOMS: atom_id res chain seq x y z
N MET A 1 0.52 -22.01 1.36
CA MET A 1 0.68 -20.54 1.44
C MET A 1 1.65 -20.24 2.57
N GLY A 2 2.33 -19.09 2.55
CA GLY A 2 3.34 -18.74 3.56
C GLY A 2 2.71 -17.96 4.70
N ALA A 3 3.15 -18.22 5.95
CA ALA A 3 2.56 -17.67 7.19
C ALA A 3 2.26 -16.16 7.16
N PHE A 4 3.12 -15.36 6.52
CA PHE A 4 2.88 -13.92 6.35
C PHE A 4 1.61 -13.61 5.54
N ARG A 5 1.40 -14.31 4.41
CA ARG A 5 0.22 -14.07 3.56
C ARG A 5 -1.06 -14.49 4.27
N ASP A 6 -0.99 -15.55 5.07
CA ASP A 6 -2.13 -16.06 5.84
C ASP A 6 -2.51 -15.10 7.00
N ALA A 7 -1.57 -14.27 7.46
CA ALA A 7 -1.79 -13.26 8.50
C ALA A 7 -2.37 -11.93 7.97
N LEU A 8 -2.35 -11.70 6.65
CA LEU A 8 -2.95 -10.51 6.05
C LEU A 8 -4.46 -10.66 5.93
N LEU A 9 -5.18 -9.64 6.39
CA LEU A 9 -6.62 -9.53 6.24
C LEU A 9 -6.96 -8.99 4.84
N PRO A 10 -8.06 -9.46 4.23
CA PRO A 10 -8.50 -8.93 2.94
C PRO A 10 -8.89 -7.46 3.06
N ALA A 11 -8.25 -6.59 2.29
CA ALA A 11 -8.55 -5.16 2.26
C ALA A 11 -9.88 -4.90 1.51
N LYS A 12 -10.79 -4.15 2.14
CA LYS A 12 -12.05 -3.66 1.54
C LYS A 12 -11.75 -2.47 0.63
N ARG A 13 -11.43 -2.73 -0.64
CA ARG A 13 -10.86 -1.72 -1.54
C ARG A 13 -11.80 -0.54 -1.83
N GLU A 14 -13.11 -0.81 -1.82
CA GLU A 14 -14.17 0.16 -2.15
C GLU A 14 -14.38 1.19 -1.02
N ALA A 15 -13.97 0.85 0.20
CA ALA A 15 -14.06 1.73 1.37
C ALA A 15 -12.86 2.70 1.49
N VAL A 16 -11.83 2.51 0.67
CA VAL A 16 -10.60 3.32 0.71
C VAL A 16 -10.77 4.55 -0.16
N GLU A 17 -10.48 5.73 0.41
CA GLU A 17 -10.58 7.00 -0.28
C GLU A 17 -9.27 7.37 -0.97
N ARG A 18 -8.14 7.02 -0.34
CA ARG A 18 -6.80 7.29 -0.81
C ARG A 18 -5.94 6.04 -0.70
N TRP A 19 -5.26 5.69 -1.79
CA TRP A 19 -4.23 4.68 -1.80
C TRP A 19 -2.85 5.34 -1.85
N CYS A 20 -1.92 4.83 -1.06
CA CYS A 20 -0.54 5.27 -1.05
C CYS A 20 0.40 4.08 -1.24
N TYR A 21 1.29 4.17 -2.21
CA TYR A 21 2.43 3.26 -2.29
C TYR A 21 3.45 3.61 -1.20
N VAL A 22 3.95 2.58 -0.50
CA VAL A 22 5.01 2.71 0.51
C VAL A 22 6.27 2.04 -0.02
N HIS A 23 7.33 2.83 -0.22
CA HIS A 23 8.63 2.29 -0.61
C HIS A 23 9.29 1.55 0.55
N VAL A 24 10.14 0.56 0.23
CA VAL A 24 10.88 -0.26 1.21
C VAL A 24 11.78 0.53 2.17
N ASP A 25 12.10 1.78 1.84
CA ASP A 25 12.92 2.68 2.67
C ASP A 25 12.08 3.69 3.49
N GLN A 26 10.75 3.62 3.42
CA GLN A 26 9.80 4.56 4.05
C GLN A 26 8.90 3.89 5.09
N LEU A 27 9.38 2.81 5.73
CA LEU A 27 8.59 1.94 6.62
C LEU A 27 8.36 2.58 8.00
N SER A 28 7.58 3.65 8.03
CA SER A 28 7.16 4.36 9.24
C SER A 28 5.71 4.80 9.11
N LEU A 29 4.89 4.52 10.13
CA LEU A 29 3.48 4.91 10.15
C LEU A 29 3.28 6.42 10.39
N ASP A 30 4.30 7.09 10.92
CA ASP A 30 4.20 8.49 11.34
C ASP A 30 4.78 9.47 10.32
N VAL A 31 5.48 8.96 9.30
CA VAL A 31 6.19 9.77 8.31
C VAL A 31 5.74 9.39 6.90
N GLY A 32 4.71 10.07 6.40
CA GLY A 32 4.25 9.88 5.02
C GLY A 32 2.88 10.48 4.72
N PRO A 33 2.47 10.45 3.44
CA PRO A 33 1.14 10.89 3.00
C PRO A 33 -0.02 10.04 3.53
N TRP A 34 0.30 8.94 4.22
CA TRP A 34 -0.63 8.05 4.90
C TRP A 34 -0.85 8.35 6.38
N ARG A 35 -0.18 9.37 6.93
CA ARG A 35 -0.44 9.82 8.30
C ARG A 35 -1.91 10.26 8.43
N PRO A 36 -2.68 9.73 9.39
CA PRO A 36 -4.08 10.07 9.53
C PRO A 36 -4.26 11.54 9.91
N THR A 37 -5.34 12.13 9.43
CA THR A 37 -5.84 13.45 9.84
C THR A 37 -7.26 13.31 10.37
N PRO A 38 -7.82 14.32 11.06
CA PRO A 38 -9.22 14.28 11.50
C PRO A 38 -10.22 13.98 10.37
N ASP A 39 -9.94 14.48 9.16
CA ASP A 39 -10.80 14.27 7.98
C ASP A 39 -10.50 12.98 7.21
N LEU A 40 -9.35 12.35 7.47
CA LEU A 40 -8.88 11.18 6.75
C LEU A 40 -8.31 10.14 7.73
N PRO A 41 -9.17 9.34 8.38
CA PRO A 41 -8.74 8.31 9.34
C PRO A 41 -7.99 7.17 8.65
N ARG A 42 -7.19 6.40 9.41
CA ARG A 42 -6.37 5.28 8.87
C ARG A 42 -7.18 4.29 8.03
N SER A 43 -8.41 4.00 8.44
CA SER A 43 -9.34 3.12 7.72
C SER A 43 -9.71 3.58 6.31
N SER A 44 -9.54 4.87 6.00
CA SER A 44 -9.79 5.47 4.68
C SER A 44 -8.54 5.62 3.82
N ILE A 45 -7.36 5.31 4.38
CA ILE A 45 -6.05 5.40 3.73
C ILE A 45 -5.49 3.99 3.56
N GLY A 46 -5.57 3.47 2.35
CA GLY A 46 -5.00 2.17 2.01
C GLY A 46 -3.52 2.27 1.68
N LEU A 47 -2.74 1.26 2.07
CA LEU A 47 -1.32 1.14 1.77
C LEU A 47 -1.07 0.03 0.75
N ILE A 48 -0.23 0.32 -0.25
CA ILE A 48 0.23 -0.63 -1.25
C ILE A 48 1.71 -0.85 -1.02
N LEU A 49 2.11 -2.10 -0.85
CA LEU A 49 3.50 -2.53 -0.75
C LEU A 49 3.80 -3.52 -1.87
N VAL A 50 5.02 -3.48 -2.40
CA VAL A 50 5.40 -4.30 -3.55
C VAL A 50 6.66 -5.10 -3.23
N GLU A 51 6.54 -6.41 -3.22
CA GLU A 51 7.65 -7.37 -3.24
C GLU A 51 7.95 -7.74 -4.69
N THR A 52 8.92 -7.07 -5.31
CA THR A 52 9.36 -7.41 -6.68
C THR A 52 10.76 -8.01 -6.73
N SER A 53 10.93 -9.08 -7.52
CA SER A 53 12.25 -9.63 -7.82
C SER A 53 13.07 -8.78 -8.79
N TRP A 54 12.42 -7.91 -9.59
CA TRP A 54 13.09 -7.03 -10.55
C TRP A 54 14.17 -6.18 -9.87
N LYS A 55 13.81 -5.52 -8.77
CA LYS A 55 14.73 -4.63 -8.06
C LYS A 55 15.90 -5.41 -7.44
N ALA A 56 15.63 -6.59 -6.89
CA ALA A 56 16.64 -7.46 -6.29
C ALA A 56 17.65 -7.99 -7.33
N LYS A 57 17.22 -8.21 -8.58
CA LYS A 57 18.06 -8.71 -9.68
C LYS A 57 18.95 -7.64 -10.32
N GLN A 58 18.70 -6.35 -10.08
CA GLN A 58 19.47 -5.26 -10.71
C GLN A 58 20.94 -5.18 -10.26
N ARG A 59 21.26 -5.68 -9.07
CA ARG A 59 22.60 -5.65 -8.49
C ARG A 59 22.82 -6.92 -7.66
N PRO A 60 24.07 -7.37 -7.48
CA PRO A 60 24.39 -8.49 -6.60
C PRO A 60 24.27 -8.05 -5.12
N TYR A 61 23.03 -7.80 -4.66
CA TYR A 61 22.79 -7.47 -3.26
C TYR A 61 23.09 -8.67 -2.37
N HIS A 62 23.70 -8.39 -1.21
CA HIS A 62 23.93 -9.43 -0.21
C HIS A 62 22.61 -10.03 0.27
N GLN A 63 22.56 -11.35 0.42
CA GLN A 63 21.33 -12.06 0.78
C GLN A 63 20.74 -11.58 2.11
N GLN A 64 21.58 -11.26 3.10
CA GLN A 64 21.11 -10.71 4.38
C GLN A 64 20.46 -9.33 4.22
N LYS A 65 20.94 -8.49 3.30
CA LYS A 65 20.32 -7.19 3.01
C LYS A 65 18.94 -7.39 2.42
N LEU A 66 18.79 -8.30 1.45
CA LEU A 66 17.49 -8.61 0.85
C LEU A 66 16.53 -9.19 1.90
N ALA A 67 17.00 -10.10 2.74
CA ALA A 67 16.21 -10.67 3.83
C ALA A 67 15.73 -9.59 4.81
N LEU A 68 16.61 -8.67 5.20
CA LEU A 68 16.25 -7.54 6.08
C LEU A 68 15.18 -6.65 5.46
N VAL A 69 15.36 -6.25 4.19
CA VAL A 69 14.40 -5.41 3.48
C VAL A 69 13.02 -6.08 3.39
N LEU A 70 12.98 -7.34 2.96
CA LEU A 70 11.71 -8.08 2.83
C LEU A 70 11.04 -8.31 4.19
N THR A 71 11.82 -8.63 5.22
CA THR A 71 11.29 -8.85 6.57
C THR A 71 10.71 -7.55 7.14
N ASN A 72 11.42 -6.43 7.03
CA ASN A 72 10.91 -5.13 7.48
C ASN A 72 9.64 -4.73 6.73
N LEU A 73 9.59 -4.94 5.41
CA LEU A 73 8.40 -4.64 4.60
C LEU A 73 7.18 -5.42 5.10
N ARG A 74 7.36 -6.71 5.38
CA ARG A 74 6.30 -7.60 5.87
C ARG A 74 5.85 -7.24 7.28
N HIS A 75 6.79 -6.97 8.18
CA HIS A 75 6.46 -6.52 9.54
C HIS A 75 5.69 -5.20 9.52
N PHE A 76 6.13 -4.23 8.70
CA PHE A 76 5.42 -2.98 8.54
C PHE A 76 4.01 -3.16 7.96
N ALA A 77 3.83 -4.09 7.00
CA ALA A 77 2.50 -4.40 6.47
C ALA A 77 1.53 -4.89 7.55
N LEU A 78 2.00 -5.76 8.46
CA LEU A 78 1.20 -6.23 9.59
C LEU A 78 0.97 -5.12 10.62
N GLU A 79 2.00 -4.33 10.94
CA GLU A 79 1.88 -3.18 11.85
C GLU A 79 0.86 -2.15 11.33
N ALA A 80 0.89 -1.84 10.04
CA ALA A 80 -0.05 -0.93 9.41
C ALA A 80 -1.48 -1.46 9.45
N GLN A 81 -1.65 -2.76 9.18
CA GLN A 81 -2.94 -3.44 9.29
C GLN A 81 -3.48 -3.37 10.72
N ASP A 82 -2.66 -3.69 11.72
CA ASP A 82 -3.04 -3.66 13.13
C ASP A 82 -3.37 -2.23 13.60
N ALA A 83 -2.70 -1.23 13.03
CA ALA A 83 -3.03 0.17 13.22
C ALA A 83 -4.31 0.63 12.49
N GLY A 84 -4.93 -0.23 11.68
CA GLY A 84 -6.21 -0.01 11.02
C GLY A 84 -6.14 0.50 9.59
N HIS A 85 -4.97 0.47 8.94
CA HIS A 85 -4.89 0.71 7.49
C HIS A 85 -5.37 -0.51 6.71
N PRO A 86 -6.15 -0.34 5.63
CA PRO A 86 -6.31 -1.37 4.61
C PRO A 86 -4.98 -1.60 3.89
N VAL A 87 -4.47 -2.82 3.87
CA VAL A 87 -3.14 -3.12 3.33
C VAL A 87 -3.24 -4.08 2.15
N VAL A 88 -2.55 -3.75 1.05
CA VAL A 88 -2.39 -4.62 -0.12
C VAL A 88 -0.90 -4.85 -0.33
N VAL A 89 -0.49 -6.12 -0.31
CA VAL A 89 0.89 -6.52 -0.62
C VAL A 89 0.88 -7.25 -1.96
N LEU A 90 1.57 -6.66 -2.94
CA LEU A 90 1.71 -7.21 -4.28
C LEU A 90 3.03 -7.98 -4.37
N HIS A 91 3.00 -9.12 -5.03
CA HIS A 91 4.21 -9.90 -5.32
C HIS A 91 4.31 -10.08 -6.83
N ASP A 92 5.44 -9.68 -7.41
CA ASP A 92 5.63 -9.68 -8.86
C ASP A 92 7.11 -9.84 -9.24
N GLU A 93 7.38 -10.01 -10.53
CA GLU A 93 8.73 -10.00 -11.09
C GLU A 93 9.00 -8.80 -12.00
N ARG A 94 7.98 -8.00 -12.30
CA ARG A 94 8.04 -6.82 -13.13
C ARG A 94 8.58 -5.59 -12.37
N PRO A 95 9.01 -4.54 -13.09
CA PRO A 95 9.33 -3.24 -12.50
C PRO A 95 8.21 -2.67 -11.63
N TYR A 96 8.57 -1.77 -10.70
CA TYR A 96 7.59 -1.15 -9.80
C TYR A 96 6.53 -0.38 -10.57
N GLU A 97 6.93 0.34 -11.61
CA GLU A 97 6.07 1.13 -12.48
C GLU A 97 4.94 0.27 -13.09
N ASP A 98 5.28 -0.86 -13.70
CA ASP A 98 4.31 -1.76 -14.34
C ASP A 98 3.32 -2.35 -13.34
N VAL A 99 3.82 -2.73 -12.16
CA VAL A 99 2.99 -3.31 -11.08
C VAL A 99 2.04 -2.25 -10.52
N LEU A 100 2.54 -1.05 -10.26
CA LEU A 100 1.76 0.05 -9.72
C LEU A 100 0.76 0.61 -10.72
N GLU A 101 1.11 0.67 -12.01
CA GLU A 101 0.18 1.08 -13.07
C GLU A 101 -0.98 0.09 -13.22
N ALA A 102 -0.67 -1.22 -13.22
CA ALA A 102 -1.69 -2.26 -13.25
C ALA A 102 -2.62 -2.20 -12.03
N GLU A 103 -2.07 -2.02 -10.83
CA GLU A 103 -2.88 -1.88 -9.61
C GLU A 103 -3.69 -0.58 -9.61
N ALA A 104 -3.12 0.54 -10.05
CA ALA A 104 -3.83 1.81 -10.16
C ALA A 104 -5.01 1.71 -11.13
N ALA A 105 -4.85 1.03 -12.27
CA ALA A 105 -5.92 0.77 -13.21
C ALA A 105 -7.06 -0.06 -12.58
N GLN A 106 -6.72 -1.10 -11.79
CA GLN A 106 -7.71 -1.87 -11.04
C GLN A 106 -8.45 -1.01 -10.03
N LEU A 107 -7.74 -0.21 -9.22
CA LEU A 107 -8.36 0.63 -8.20
C LEU A 107 -9.25 1.74 -8.79
N LEU A 108 -8.89 2.28 -9.95
CA LEU A 108 -9.72 3.24 -10.68
C LEU A 108 -10.99 2.61 -11.24
N ALA A 109 -10.91 1.37 -11.74
CA ALA A 109 -12.09 0.64 -12.23
C ALA A 109 -13.12 0.35 -11.11
N HIS A 110 -12.64 0.17 -9.88
CA HIS A 110 -13.47 -0.14 -8.71
C HIS A 110 -13.89 1.09 -7.89
N ARG A 111 -13.56 2.31 -8.33
CA ARG A 111 -13.95 3.50 -7.56
C ARG A 111 -15.46 3.68 -7.59
N PRO A 112 -16.16 3.67 -6.44
CA PRO A 112 -17.52 4.15 -6.40
C PRO A 112 -17.51 5.65 -6.73
N HIS A 113 -18.37 6.08 -7.64
CA HIS A 113 -18.58 7.50 -7.94
C HIS A 113 -19.00 8.26 -6.68
N LYS A 114 -18.06 8.72 -5.84
CA LYS A 114 -18.35 9.78 -4.87
C LYS A 114 -18.64 11.02 -5.70
N ARG A 115 -19.93 11.28 -5.96
CA ARG A 115 -20.43 12.56 -6.47
C ARG A 115 -19.76 13.65 -5.64
N ARG A 116 -18.87 14.41 -6.27
CA ARG A 116 -18.40 15.69 -5.77
C ARG A 116 -19.67 16.50 -5.52
N ARG A 117 -20.08 16.69 -4.25
CA ARG A 117 -21.04 17.75 -3.93
C ARG A 117 -20.33 19.04 -4.34
N LEU A 118 -20.69 19.57 -5.49
CA LEU A 118 -20.50 20.98 -5.78
C LEU A 118 -21.31 21.72 -4.73
N VAL A 119 -20.64 22.17 -3.67
CA VAL A 119 -21.21 23.19 -2.81
C VAL A 119 -21.17 24.46 -3.65
N ALA A 120 -22.31 24.80 -4.25
CA ALA A 120 -22.51 26.13 -4.80
C ALA A 120 -22.37 27.14 -3.65
N PRO A 121 -21.62 28.24 -3.81
CA PRO A 121 -21.64 29.31 -2.83
C PRO A 121 -23.07 29.83 -2.73
N GLN A 122 -23.63 29.83 -1.52
CA GLN A 122 -24.86 30.55 -1.23
C GLN A 122 -24.55 32.04 -1.31
N LEU A 123 -25.50 32.75 -1.93
CA LEU A 123 -25.55 34.18 -2.25
C LEU A 123 -24.88 35.13 -1.26
#